data_AF-A0AAW8DDP3-F1
#
_entry.id   AF-A0AAW8DDP3-F1
#
_cell.length_a   1.000
_cell.length_b   1.000
_cell.length_c   1.000
_cell.angle_alpha   90.00
_cell.angle_beta   90.00
_cell.angle_gamma   90.00
#
_symmetry.space_group_name_H-M   'P 1'
#
loop_
_entity.id
_entity.type
_entity.pdbx_description
1 polymer ?
#
loop_
_entity_poly.entity_id
_entity_poly.type
_entity_poly.pdbx_seq_one_letter_code
_entity_poly.pdbx_strand_id
1 'polypeptide(L)'
;MQQLTEDEFDARFTVVPDPVTGDDTRPFDQGLDKTSRHLWTIVDADGDLYALTGWHYVNRVGYLITEQTWEEEIEAKWFLCNSDEDENDEKDRS
;
A
#
# COMPACT_ATOMS: atom_id res chain seq x y z
N MET A 1 -12.86 -1.13 12.14
CA MET A 1 -11.63 -0.62 11.52
C MET A 1 -10.48 -0.84 12.48
N GLN A 2 -9.63 -1.83 12.19
CA GLN A 2 -8.34 -2.01 12.86
C GLN A 2 -7.28 -1.15 12.16
N GLN A 3 -6.31 -0.61 12.91
CA GLN A 3 -5.18 0.11 12.34
C GLN A 3 -3.89 -0.71 12.50
N LEU A 4 -3.10 -0.82 11.44
CA LEU A 4 -1.80 -1.49 11.42
C LEU A 4 -0.69 -0.52 11.01
N THR A 5 0.48 -0.74 11.57
CA THR A 5 1.71 -0.13 11.08
C THR A 5 2.21 -0.82 9.80
N GLU A 6 3.11 -0.16 9.06
CA GLU A 6 3.72 -0.72 7.84
C GLU A 6 4.40 -2.08 8.11
N ASP A 7 5.17 -2.17 9.19
CA ASP A 7 5.86 -3.40 9.62
C ASP A 7 4.86 -4.53 9.93
N GLU A 8 3.77 -4.23 10.63
CA GLU A 8 2.74 -5.22 10.91
C GLU A 8 1.99 -5.67 9.65
N PHE A 9 1.83 -4.76 8.68
CA PHE A 9 1.22 -5.08 7.42
C PHE A 9 2.12 -6.03 6.62
N ASP A 10 3.40 -5.69 6.44
CA ASP A 10 4.35 -6.53 5.70
C ASP A 10 4.54 -7.90 6.37
N ALA A 11 4.54 -7.95 7.70
CA ALA A 11 4.63 -9.19 8.46
C ALA A 11 3.39 -10.10 8.32
N ARG A 12 2.21 -9.54 8.05
CA ARG A 12 0.93 -10.29 7.96
C ARG A 12 0.44 -10.52 6.55
N PHE A 13 0.74 -9.61 5.63
CA PHE A 13 0.17 -9.55 4.30
C PHE A 13 1.27 -9.39 3.26
N THR A 14 1.48 -10.44 2.48
CA THR A 14 2.39 -10.40 1.33
C THR A 14 1.66 -9.80 0.14
N VAL A 15 2.16 -8.66 -0.36
CA VAL A 15 1.66 -8.04 -1.58
C VAL A 15 2.11 -8.86 -2.80
N VAL A 16 1.16 -9.12 -3.68
CA VAL A 16 1.37 -9.88 -4.91
C VAL A 16 1.55 -8.88 -6.06
N PRO A 17 2.76 -8.76 -6.63
CA PRO A 17 3.01 -7.89 -7.76
C PRO A 17 2.18 -8.32 -8.97
N ASP A 18 1.82 -7.34 -9.79
CA ASP A 18 1.05 -7.59 -11.00
C ASP A 18 1.86 -8.45 -12.01
N PRO A 19 1.33 -9.57 -12.51
CA PRO A 19 2.08 -10.45 -13.41
C PRO A 19 2.31 -9.85 -14.81
N VAL A 20 1.60 -8.78 -15.18
CA VAL A 20 1.72 -8.12 -16.49
C VAL A 20 2.74 -6.98 -16.42
N THR A 21 2.65 -6.17 -15.38
CA THR A 21 3.40 -4.93 -15.21
C THR A 21 4.64 -5.11 -14.31
N GLY A 22 4.61 -6.07 -13.39
CA GLY A 22 5.64 -6.31 -12.38
C GLY A 22 5.64 -5.30 -11.23
N ASP A 23 4.63 -4.44 -11.15
CA ASP A 23 4.48 -3.42 -10.11
C ASP A 23 3.58 -3.94 -8.97
N ASP A 24 3.92 -3.58 -7.73
CA ASP A 24 3.13 -3.93 -6.55
C ASP A 24 1.78 -3.21 -6.54
N THR A 25 1.73 -2.00 -7.10
CA THR A 25 0.53 -1.16 -7.16
C THR A 25 -0.16 -1.28 -8.51
N ARG A 26 -1.49 -1.37 -8.47
CA ARG A 26 -2.33 -1.44 -9.66
C ARG A 26 -3.07 -0.12 -9.83
N PRO A 27 -2.68 0.73 -10.79
CA PRO A 27 -3.34 2.02 -11.00
C PRO A 27 -4.74 1.88 -11.64
N PHE A 28 -4.99 0.75 -12.31
CA PHE A 28 -6.25 0.46 -13.01
C PHE A 28 -7.05 -0.63 -12.28
N ASP A 29 -8.37 -0.45 -12.24
CA ASP A 29 -9.33 -1.43 -11.70
C ASP A 29 -9.63 -2.61 -12.63
N GLN A 30 -9.03 -2.64 -13.82
CA GLN A 30 -9.43 -3.55 -14.88
C GLN A 30 -9.11 -5.01 -14.52
N GLY A 31 -10.16 -5.80 -14.30
CA GLY A 31 -10.05 -7.21 -13.93
C GLY A 31 -9.90 -7.47 -12.43
N LEU A 32 -10.01 -6.42 -11.60
CA LEU A 32 -10.02 -6.58 -10.15
C LEU A 32 -11.42 -6.91 -9.65
N ASP A 33 -11.50 -7.90 -8.76
CA ASP A 33 -12.75 -8.26 -8.11
C ASP A 33 -12.98 -7.34 -6.90
N LYS A 34 -13.98 -6.45 -7.01
CA LYS A 34 -14.29 -5.43 -6.00
C LYS A 34 -14.79 -6.01 -4.67
N THR A 35 -15.20 -7.27 -4.69
CA THR A 35 -15.70 -8.00 -3.52
C THR A 35 -14.65 -8.94 -2.94
N SER A 36 -13.47 -9.02 -3.57
CA SER A 36 -12.38 -9.86 -3.11
C SER A 36 -11.77 -9.30 -1.84
N ARG A 37 -11.63 -10.19 -0.85
CA ARG A 37 -10.95 -9.88 0.42
C ARG A 37 -9.43 -9.87 0.31
N HIS A 38 -8.90 -9.98 -0.90
CA HIS A 38 -7.49 -9.78 -1.21
C HIS A 38 -7.21 -8.36 -1.69
N LEU A 39 -8.26 -7.58 -1.95
CA LEU A 39 -8.14 -6.25 -2.52
C LEU A 39 -8.02 -5.20 -1.42
N TRP A 40 -7.02 -4.36 -1.60
CA TRP A 40 -6.78 -3.17 -0.79
C TRP A 40 -6.75 -1.96 -1.70
N THR A 41 -7.29 -0.85 -1.22
CA THR A 41 -7.24 0.43 -1.89
C THR A 41 -6.19 1.30 -1.23
N ILE A 42 -5.22 1.79 -2.00
CA ILE A 42 -4.28 2.80 -1.53
C ILE A 42 -4.98 4.15 -1.62
N VAL A 43 -5.03 4.86 -0.50
CA VAL A 43 -5.48 6.24 -0.43
C VAL A 43 -4.36 7.17 0.03
N ASP A 44 -4.34 8.37 -0.54
CA ASP A 44 -3.49 9.48 -0.09
C ASP A 44 -4.28 10.33 0.91
N ALA A 45 -3.71 10.55 2.09
CA ALA A 45 -4.28 11.37 3.13
C ALA A 45 -3.19 12.23 3.78
N ASP A 46 -3.26 13.55 3.58
CA ASP A 46 -2.34 14.53 4.18
C ASP A 46 -0.85 14.28 3.86
N GLY A 47 -0.55 13.68 2.69
CA GLY A 47 0.82 13.35 2.26
C GLY A 47 1.33 11.98 2.75
N ASP A 48 0.52 11.25 3.49
CA ASP A 48 0.77 9.86 3.88
C ASP A 48 -0.09 8.89 3.04
N LEU A 49 0.48 7.75 2.67
CA LEU A 49 -0.24 6.70 1.95
C LEU A 49 -0.76 5.63 2.92
N TYR A 50 -2.04 5.31 2.80
CA TYR A 50 -2.73 4.30 3.59
C TYR A 50 -3.32 3.21 2.70
N ALA A 51 -3.11 1.95 3.05
CA ALA A 51 -3.77 0.80 2.46
C ALA A 51 -5.03 0.45 3.26
N LEU A 52 -6.20 0.64 2.64
CA LEU A 52 -7.50 0.32 3.22
C LEU A 52 -8.04 -0.97 2.62
N THR A 53 -8.55 -1.88 3.44
CA THR A 53 -9.26 -3.07 2.96
C THR A 53 -10.52 -2.69 2.17
N GLY A 54 -10.75 -3.39 1.05
CA GLY A 54 -11.94 -3.20 0.23
C GLY A 54 -11.81 -2.08 -0.79
N TRP A 55 -12.94 -1.74 -1.42
CA TRP A 55 -12.99 -0.83 -2.55
C TRP A 55 -13.38 0.60 -2.14
N HIS A 56 -12.43 1.53 -2.25
CA HIS A 56 -12.69 2.95 -1.97
C HIS A 56 -12.61 3.80 -3.24
N TYR A 57 -13.54 4.74 -3.38
CA TYR A 57 -13.62 5.64 -4.54
C TYR A 57 -12.98 7.01 -4.31
N VAL A 58 -12.70 7.37 -3.06
CA VAL A 58 -12.25 8.71 -2.66
C VAL A 58 -10.75 8.68 -2.37
N ASN A 59 -10.02 9.70 -2.81
CA ASN A 59 -8.57 9.87 -2.62
C ASN A 59 -7.73 8.64 -2.99
N ARG A 60 -8.19 7.90 -4.00
CA ARG A 60 -7.61 6.62 -4.42
C ARG A 60 -6.41 6.81 -5.34
N VAL A 61 -5.24 6.41 -4.87
CA VAL A 61 -4.01 6.36 -5.67
C VAL A 61 -3.97 5.11 -6.54
N GLY A 62 -4.32 3.95 -5.97
CA GLY A 62 -4.30 2.67 -6.67
C GLY A 62 -4.86 1.52 -5.83
N TYR A 63 -4.59 0.30 -6.26
CA TYR A 63 -5.01 -0.92 -5.57
C TYR A 63 -3.80 -1.82 -5.29
N LEU A 64 -3.83 -2.51 -4.16
CA LEU A 64 -2.89 -3.58 -3.80
C LEU A 64 -3.66 -4.89 -3.74
N ILE A 65 -2.99 -5.97 -4.12
CA ILE A 65 -3.51 -7.33 -4.00
C ILE A 65 -2.62 -8.09 -3.05
N THR A 66 -3.21 -8.65 -1.99
CA THR A 66 -2.48 -9.46 -1.01
C THR A 66 -2.76 -10.95 -1.22
N GLU A 67 -1.78 -11.79 -0.96
CA GLU A 67 -1.97 -13.24 -1.04
C GLU A 67 -2.95 -13.72 0.05
N GLN A 68 -2.91 -13.11 1.23
CA GLN A 68 -3.82 -13.41 2.34
C GLN A 68 -5.09 -12.55 2.25
N THR A 69 -6.24 -13.14 2.61
CA THR A 69 -7.50 -12.40 2.74
C THR A 69 -7.56 -11.65 4.07
N TRP A 70 -8.02 -10.41 4.05
CA TRP A 70 -8.43 -9.73 5.28
C TRP A 70 -9.81 -10.24 5.75
N GLU A 71 -9.99 -10.36 7.06
CA GLU A 71 -11.27 -10.79 7.66
C GLU A 71 -12.15 -9.61 8.06
N GLU A 72 -11.53 -8.51 8.44
CA GLU A 72 -12.18 -7.30 8.95
C GLU A 72 -11.67 -6.07 8.21
N GLU A 73 -12.33 -4.92 8.40
CA GLU A 73 -11.87 -3.67 7.84
C GLU A 73 -10.58 -3.21 8.54
N ILE A 74 -9.48 -3.15 7.79
CA ILE A 74 -8.14 -2.80 8.27
C ILE A 74 -7.62 -1.59 7.49
N GLU A 75 -6.95 -0.69 8.19
CA GLU A 75 -6.21 0.44 7.66
C GLU A 75 -4.74 0.27 8.03
N ALA A 76 -3.88 0.10 7.04
CA ALA A 76 -2.45 -0.02 7.23
C ALA A 76 -1.72 1.20 6.66
N LYS A 77 -0.68 1.66 7.34
CA LYS A 77 0.20 2.69 6.75
C LYS A 77 1.11 2.03 5.71
N TRP A 78 1.09 2.52 4.47
CA TRP A 78 1.81 1.92 3.33
C TRP A 78 3.09 2.68 2.98
N PHE A 79 3.06 4.01 3.06
CA PHE A 79 4.25 4.82 2.85
C PHE A 79 4.14 6.06 3.73
N LEU A 80 5.04 6.15 4.70
CA LEU A 80 5.45 7.42 5.25
C LEU A 80 6.21 8.12 4.12
N CYS A 81 5.73 9.27 3.65
CA CYS A 81 6.63 10.21 2.99
C CYS A 81 7.61 10.66 4.09
N ASN A 82 8.65 9.87 4.36
CA ASN A 82 9.80 10.30 5.13
C ASN A 82 10.47 11.37 4.27
N SER A 83 9.95 12.58 4.42
CA SER A 83 10.59 13.80 3.97
C SER A 83 11.79 14.15 4.86
N ASP A 84 12.26 13.21 5.68
CA ASP A 84 13.61 13.22 6.24
C ASP A 84 14.57 12.87 5.11
N GLU A 85 14.92 13.92 4.39
CA GLU A 85 16.13 14.10 3.62
C GLU A 85 17.24 13.13 4.11
N ASP A 86 17.65 12.21 3.24
CA ASP A 86 18.98 11.61 3.26
C ASP A 86 20.03 12.76 3.11
N GLU A 87 20.19 13.61 4.13
CA GLU A 87 21.40 14.41 4.33
C GLU A 87 22.49 13.48 4.88
N ASN A 88 22.98 12.54 4.06
CA ASN A 88 24.29 11.94 4.30
C ASN A 88 24.91 11.33 3.04
N ASP A 89 25.12 12.12 1.98
CA ASP A 89 26.21 11.87 1.04
C ASP A 89 27.21 13.03 1.10
N GLU A 90 28.03 13.06 2.15
CA GLU A 90 29.37 13.64 2.04
C GLU A 90 30.40 12.52 2.15
N LYS A 91 30.55 11.78 1.05
CA LYS A 91 31.73 10.94 0.83
C LYS A 91 32.93 11.82 0.44
N ASP A 92 33.90 11.83 1.36
CA ASP A 92 35.35 11.74 1.13
C ASP A 92 35.97 12.63 0.03
N ARG A 93 36.72 13.67 0.45
CA ARG A 93 37.86 14.13 -0.35
C ARG A 93 39.00 14.75 0.48
N SER A 94 40.01 13.89 0.72
CA SER A 94 41.47 14.15 0.91
C SER A 94 41.97 14.84 2.18
#